data_AF-A0A421K114-F1
#
_entry.id   AF-A0A421K114-F1
#
_cell.length_a   1.000
_cell.length_b   1.000
_cell.length_c   1.000
_cell.angle_alpha   90.00
_cell.angle_beta   90.00
_cell.angle_gamma   90.00
#
_symmetry.space_group_name_H-M   'P 1'
#
loop_
_entity.id
_entity.type
_entity.pdbx_description
1 polymer ?
#
loop_
_entity_poly.entity_id
_entity_poly.type
_entity_poly.pdbx_seq_one_letter_code
_entity_poly.pdbx_strand_id
1 'polypeptide(L)'
;MIMKILTIFAVTLGMLISPGDGFATEKLKQAIDVEVAGQKAAGKSQKSVERLDDESRKMLEEYRLLSQQLQRTKLANDDLQSQVERQSAEIKRISAEMQEIDRIRSELDPLMQQMLETLAELVARDSPFLSEERETRLASLQSANEDRSIEISERYRQLLEAYQIEADYGRNIEAYQAQLASEGEQQKMVDFLRIGRVALFYQTLDGKAGGVWDNQSRRWISLDTSHMTELTRSIRIARKQLPPDLMVLPMRIPEGGSQ
;
A
#
# COMPACT_ATOMS: atom_id res chain seq x y z
N MET A 1 35.02 44.96 -40.72
CA MET A 1 36.47 45.18 -40.61
C MET A 1 37.09 43.87 -41.09
N ILE A 2 37.42 43.65 -42.36
CA ILE A 2 38.34 44.31 -43.29
C ILE A 2 37.86 43.87 -44.68
N MET A 3 37.35 44.81 -45.49
CA MET A 3 37.03 44.55 -46.90
C MET A 3 37.47 45.77 -47.68
N LYS A 4 38.76 45.80 -48.01
CA LYS A 4 39.38 46.69 -48.98
C LYS A 4 40.64 46.00 -49.46
N ILE A 5 40.58 45.40 -50.64
CA ILE A 5 41.62 45.39 -51.68
C ILE A 5 40.84 45.02 -52.95
N LEU A 6 40.20 46.03 -53.53
CA LEU A 6 39.81 46.02 -54.93
C LEU A 6 40.84 46.91 -55.62
N THR A 7 42.01 46.36 -55.91
CA THR A 7 42.99 47.03 -56.77
C THR A 7 42.48 46.96 -58.20
N ILE A 8 41.68 47.96 -58.55
CA ILE A 8 41.38 48.36 -59.92
C ILE A 8 42.71 48.83 -60.53
N PHE A 9 43.28 48.06 -61.46
CA PHE A 9 44.32 48.55 -62.36
C PHE A 9 43.65 49.10 -63.62
N ALA A 10 43.10 50.31 -63.52
CA ALA A 10 42.63 51.07 -64.67
C ALA A 10 43.83 51.81 -65.26
N VAL A 11 44.45 51.26 -66.31
CA VAL A 11 45.42 52.01 -67.12
C VAL A 11 44.61 52.89 -68.08
N THR A 12 44.63 54.19 -67.79
CA THR A 12 44.08 55.26 -68.62
C THR A 12 44.92 55.41 -69.90
N LEU A 13 44.24 55.31 -71.03
CA LEU A 13 44.78 55.43 -72.39
C LEU A 13 45.06 56.91 -72.72
N GLY A 14 46.34 57.29 -72.77
CA GLY A 14 46.80 58.57 -73.33
C GLY A 14 47.47 58.35 -74.69
N MET A 15 46.72 58.55 -75.77
CA MET A 15 47.17 58.48 -77.17
C MET A 15 48.12 59.64 -77.51
N LEU A 16 49.32 59.32 -77.99
CA LEU A 16 50.03 60.09 -79.03
C LEU A 16 50.22 59.14 -80.21
N ILE A 17 49.44 59.32 -81.28
CA ILE A 17 49.43 58.48 -82.48
C ILE A 17 50.55 58.95 -83.43
N SER A 18 51.45 58.04 -83.82
CA SER A 18 52.26 58.14 -85.04
C SER A 18 52.17 56.82 -85.82
N PRO A 19 52.06 56.84 -87.16
CA PRO A 19 51.80 55.67 -87.98
C PRO A 19 53.09 54.89 -88.23
N GLY A 20 53.18 53.67 -87.68
CA GLY A 20 54.27 52.73 -87.88
C GLY A 20 53.82 51.33 -87.49
N ASP A 21 53.52 50.52 -88.51
CA ASP A 21 52.88 49.21 -88.43
C ASP A 21 53.71 48.14 -87.67
N GLY A 22 53.01 47.31 -86.88
CA GLY A 22 53.45 45.93 -86.56
C GLY A 22 53.74 45.61 -85.09
N PHE A 23 54.56 46.40 -84.39
CA PHE A 23 55.20 45.93 -83.14
C PHE A 23 54.50 46.31 -81.82
N ALA A 24 53.69 47.36 -81.79
CA ALA A 24 53.00 47.80 -80.56
C ALA A 24 51.75 46.94 -80.24
N THR A 25 51.14 46.35 -81.27
CA THR A 25 49.93 45.53 -81.17
C THR A 25 50.21 44.16 -80.55
N GLU A 26 51.40 43.59 -80.78
CA GLU A 26 51.75 42.22 -80.36
C GLU A 26 52.15 42.15 -78.87
N LYS A 27 52.92 43.13 -78.38
CA LYS A 27 53.21 43.28 -76.94
C LYS A 27 51.96 43.60 -76.11
N LEU A 28 51.05 44.41 -76.65
CA LEU A 28 49.78 44.70 -76.00
C LEU A 28 48.89 43.43 -75.94
N LYS A 29 48.84 42.64 -77.01
CA LYS A 29 48.13 41.35 -77.03
C LYS A 29 48.69 40.37 -76.01
N GLN A 30 50.01 40.26 -75.92
CA GLN A 30 50.68 39.38 -74.97
C GLN A 30 50.43 39.82 -73.51
N ALA A 31 50.43 41.12 -73.23
CA ALA A 31 50.07 41.65 -71.92
C ALA A 31 48.60 41.36 -71.57
N ILE A 32 47.68 41.51 -72.53
CA ILE A 32 46.26 41.16 -72.37
C ILE A 32 46.08 39.66 -72.11
N ASP A 33 46.79 38.78 -72.84
CA ASP A 33 46.70 37.32 -72.65
C ASP A 33 47.23 36.88 -71.27
N VAL A 34 48.33 37.48 -70.81
CA VAL A 34 48.87 37.24 -69.46
C VAL A 34 47.88 37.72 -68.39
N GLU A 35 47.26 38.87 -68.59
CA GLU A 35 46.26 39.40 -67.67
C GLU A 35 44.98 38.54 -67.64
N VAL A 36 44.49 38.09 -68.79
CA VAL A 36 43.35 37.17 -68.89
C VAL A 36 43.67 35.83 -68.22
N ALA A 37 44.88 35.28 -68.42
CA ALA A 37 45.32 34.06 -67.75
C ALA A 37 45.43 34.25 -66.22
N GLY A 38 45.96 35.39 -65.78
CA GLY A 38 46.05 35.78 -64.37
C GLY A 38 44.67 35.91 -63.73
N GLN A 39 43.72 36.58 -64.40
CA GLN A 39 42.33 36.70 -63.93
C GLN A 39 41.63 35.34 -63.86
N LYS A 40 41.87 34.45 -64.85
CA LYS A 40 41.30 33.10 -64.87
C LYS A 40 41.87 32.22 -63.75
N ALA A 41 43.17 32.35 -63.44
CA ALA A 41 43.81 31.67 -62.33
C ALA A 41 43.34 32.21 -60.96
N ALA A 42 43.25 33.54 -60.82
CA ALA A 42 42.70 34.19 -59.64
C ALA A 42 41.24 33.76 -59.38
N GLY A 43 40.41 33.67 -60.42
CA GLY A 43 39.03 33.18 -60.31
C GLY A 43 38.93 31.71 -59.86
N LYS A 44 39.86 30.84 -60.28
CA LYS A 44 39.92 29.44 -59.80
C LYS A 44 40.34 29.36 -58.32
N SER A 45 41.33 30.18 -57.93
CA SER A 45 41.76 30.28 -56.54
C SER A 45 40.62 30.78 -55.66
N GLN A 46 39.94 31.84 -56.09
CA GLN A 46 38.80 32.42 -55.38
C GLN A 46 37.66 31.41 -55.17
N LYS A 47 37.30 30.62 -56.19
CA LYS A 47 36.32 29.52 -56.05
C LYS A 47 36.75 28.44 -55.06
N SER A 48 38.05 28.16 -54.97
CA SER A 48 38.58 27.21 -54.00
C SER A 48 38.53 27.77 -52.57
N VAL A 49 38.81 29.07 -52.40
CA VAL A 49 38.66 29.77 -51.12
C VAL A 49 37.20 29.78 -50.69
N GLU A 50 36.27 30.11 -51.58
CA GLU A 50 34.82 30.10 -51.29
C GLU A 50 34.35 28.72 -50.85
N ARG A 51 34.74 27.64 -51.56
CA ARG A 51 34.40 26.26 -51.16
C ARG A 51 34.94 25.91 -49.77
N LEU A 52 36.20 26.27 -49.48
CA LEU A 52 36.81 25.98 -48.18
C LEU A 52 36.19 26.82 -47.05
N ASP A 53 35.76 28.06 -47.32
CA ASP A 53 35.02 28.89 -46.36
C ASP A 53 33.67 28.26 -46.04
N ASP A 54 32.93 27.81 -47.06
CA ASP A 54 31.64 27.11 -46.90
C ASP A 54 31.79 25.80 -46.12
N GLU A 55 32.80 24.98 -46.43
CA GLU A 55 33.11 23.75 -45.69
C GLU A 55 33.47 24.04 -44.23
N SER A 56 34.28 25.09 -43.99
CA SER A 56 34.69 25.50 -42.65
C SER A 56 33.49 26.00 -41.82
N ARG A 57 32.59 26.77 -42.43
CA ARG A 57 31.34 27.22 -41.78
C ARG A 57 30.46 26.03 -41.40
N LYS A 58 30.28 25.08 -42.32
CA LYS A 58 29.48 23.88 -42.07
C LYS A 58 30.06 23.03 -40.94
N MET A 59 31.38 22.80 -40.93
CA MET A 59 32.04 22.07 -39.85
C MET A 59 31.91 22.79 -38.49
N LEU A 60 31.97 24.12 -38.48
CA LEU A 60 31.79 24.90 -37.25
C LEU A 60 30.35 24.80 -36.70
N GLU A 61 29.34 24.81 -37.58
CA GLU A 61 27.95 24.59 -37.20
C GLU A 61 27.71 23.18 -36.67
N GLU A 62 28.23 22.15 -37.36
CA GLU A 62 28.19 20.76 -36.90
C GLU A 62 28.87 20.60 -35.54
N TYR A 63 30.04 21.19 -35.34
CA TYR A 63 30.75 21.17 -34.06
C TYR A 63 29.91 21.79 -32.94
N ARG A 64 29.28 22.95 -33.18
CA ARG A 64 28.42 23.62 -32.18
C ARG A 64 27.22 22.76 -31.81
N LEU A 65 26.56 22.16 -32.80
CA LEU A 65 25.43 21.24 -32.58
C LEU A 65 25.86 20.02 -31.76
N LEU A 66 26.97 19.39 -32.15
CA LEU A 66 27.49 18.19 -31.47
C LEU A 66 27.95 18.52 -30.04
N SER A 67 28.53 19.70 -29.81
CA SER A 67 28.90 20.17 -28.46
C SER A 67 27.69 20.38 -27.57
N GLN A 68 26.60 20.96 -28.10
CA GLN A 68 25.35 21.11 -27.34
C GLN A 68 24.71 19.75 -27.04
N GLN A 69 24.72 18.82 -28.01
CA GLN A 69 24.23 17.47 -27.81
C GLN A 69 25.04 16.74 -26.74
N LEU A 70 26.37 16.84 -26.77
CA LEU A 70 27.25 16.27 -25.75
C LEU A 70 26.94 16.81 -24.36
N GLN A 71 26.73 18.12 -24.22
CA GLN A 71 26.39 18.74 -22.94
C GLN A 71 25.04 18.24 -22.41
N ARG A 72 24.02 18.14 -23.27
CA ARG A 72 22.70 17.59 -22.90
C ARG A 72 22.81 16.13 -22.46
N THR A 73 23.56 15.32 -23.19
CA THR A 73 23.77 13.91 -22.85
C THR A 73 24.52 13.75 -21.52
N LYS A 74 25.52 14.58 -21.24
CA LYS A 74 26.21 14.57 -19.95
C LYS A 74 25.27 14.89 -18.79
N LEU A 75 24.50 15.97 -18.90
CA LEU A 75 23.52 16.35 -17.87
C LEU A 75 22.47 15.25 -17.64
N ALA A 76 21.97 14.63 -18.72
CA ALA A 76 21.03 13.52 -18.61
C ALA A 76 21.67 12.30 -17.92
N ASN A 77 22.93 12.00 -18.22
CA ASN A 77 23.65 10.90 -17.57
C ASN A 77 23.85 11.17 -16.08
N ASP A 78 24.22 12.40 -15.71
CA ASP A 78 24.40 12.78 -14.30
C ASP A 78 23.07 12.68 -13.51
N ASP A 79 21.94 13.06 -14.13
CA ASP A 79 20.62 12.89 -13.51
C ASP A 79 20.25 11.42 -13.36
N LEU A 80 20.47 10.59 -14.39
CA LEU A 80 20.24 9.14 -14.32
C LEU A 80 21.10 8.48 -13.25
N GLN A 81 22.37 8.86 -13.13
CA GLN A 81 23.26 8.38 -12.07
C GLN A 81 22.69 8.71 -10.69
N SER A 82 22.23 9.95 -10.50
CA SER A 82 21.62 10.39 -9.23
C SER A 82 20.29 9.67 -8.94
N GLN A 83 19.49 9.37 -9.97
CA GLN A 83 18.27 8.56 -9.83
C GLN A 83 18.60 7.12 -9.39
N VAL A 84 19.61 6.48 -10.01
CA VAL A 84 20.05 5.14 -9.64
C VAL A 84 20.52 5.09 -8.19
N GLU A 85 21.27 6.09 -7.73
CA GLU A 85 21.70 6.19 -6.33
C GLU A 85 20.52 6.29 -5.36
N ARG A 86 19.53 7.16 -5.67
CA ARG A 86 18.30 7.28 -4.86
C ARG A 86 17.50 5.99 -4.82
N GLN A 87 17.31 5.35 -5.98
CA GLN A 87 16.57 4.08 -6.06
C GLN A 87 17.30 2.96 -5.34
N SER A 88 18.63 2.89 -5.41
CA SER A 88 19.43 1.91 -4.67
C SER A 88 19.29 2.10 -3.16
N ALA A 89 19.31 3.34 -2.67
CA ALA A 89 19.09 3.65 -1.27
C ALA A 89 17.67 3.26 -0.83
N GLU A 90 16.67 3.53 -1.67
CA GLU A 90 15.27 3.20 -1.41
C GLU A 90 15.04 1.67 -1.35
N ILE A 91 15.63 0.91 -2.29
CA ILE A 91 15.57 -0.56 -2.28
C ILE A 91 16.17 -1.10 -0.97
N LYS A 92 17.31 -0.56 -0.52
CA LYS A 92 17.93 -0.98 0.75
C LYS A 92 17.03 -0.69 1.94
N ARG A 93 16.40 0.49 1.97
CA ARG A 93 15.46 0.89 3.02
C ARG A 93 14.26 -0.05 3.07
N ILE A 94 13.59 -0.26 1.94
CA ILE A 94 12.44 -1.16 1.84
C ILE A 94 12.84 -2.60 2.21
N SER A 95 14.01 -3.07 1.78
CA SER A 95 14.48 -4.41 2.14
C SER A 95 14.69 -4.57 3.65
N ALA A 96 15.19 -3.54 4.33
CA ALA A 96 15.33 -3.55 5.78
C ALA A 96 13.97 -3.51 6.48
N GLU A 97 13.02 -2.69 5.99
CA GLU A 97 11.64 -2.66 6.49
C GLU A 97 10.94 -4.01 6.33
N MET A 98 11.15 -4.70 5.20
CA MET A 98 10.61 -6.05 4.98
C MET A 98 11.17 -7.07 5.97
N GLN A 99 12.47 -7.03 6.25
CA GLN A 99 13.08 -7.92 7.24
C GLN A 99 12.51 -7.70 8.65
N GLU A 100 12.25 -6.45 9.02
CA GLU A 100 11.63 -6.14 10.30
C GLU A 100 10.18 -6.61 10.36
N ILE A 101 9.41 -6.46 9.29
CA ILE A 101 8.05 -7.00 9.20
C ILE A 101 8.05 -8.52 9.35
N ASP A 102 8.98 -9.23 8.69
CA ASP A 102 9.08 -10.68 8.80
C ASP A 102 9.47 -11.11 10.22
N ARG A 103 10.33 -10.35 10.90
CA ARG A 103 10.64 -10.55 12.32
C ARG A 103 9.40 -10.41 13.19
N ILE A 104 8.68 -9.29 13.07
CA ILE A 104 7.44 -9.04 13.82
C ILE A 104 6.44 -10.17 13.58
N ARG A 105 6.27 -10.62 12.33
CA ARG A 105 5.40 -11.75 12.00
C ARG A 105 5.80 -13.02 12.75
N SER A 106 7.09 -13.35 12.75
CA SER A 106 7.60 -14.53 13.44
C SER A 106 7.40 -14.50 14.96
N GLU A 107 7.35 -13.31 15.55
CA GLU A 107 7.11 -13.12 16.99
C GLU A 107 5.61 -13.10 17.34
N LEU A 108 4.77 -12.53 16.47
CA LEU A 108 3.34 -12.40 16.70
C LEU A 108 2.55 -13.67 16.40
N ASP A 109 2.93 -14.47 15.40
CA ASP A 109 2.20 -15.68 15.05
C ASP A 109 2.07 -16.67 16.25
N PRO A 110 3.15 -16.96 17.02
CA PRO A 110 3.03 -17.78 18.23
C PRO A 110 2.14 -17.16 19.31
N LEU A 111 2.19 -15.84 19.47
CA LEU A 111 1.37 -15.12 20.45
C LEU A 111 -0.12 -15.22 20.10
N MET A 112 -0.47 -15.01 18.83
CA MET A 112 -1.87 -15.13 18.37
C MET A 112 -2.38 -16.56 18.55
N GLN A 113 -1.55 -17.57 18.26
CA GLN A 113 -1.89 -18.97 18.52
C GLN A 113 -2.17 -19.22 20.00
N GLN A 114 -1.29 -18.76 20.89
CA GLN A 114 -1.47 -18.90 22.34
C GLN A 114 -2.73 -18.17 22.83
N MET A 115 -3.00 -16.98 22.30
CA MET A 115 -4.21 -16.22 22.62
C MET A 115 -5.48 -16.94 22.16
N LEU A 116 -5.46 -17.57 20.98
CA LEU A 116 -6.58 -18.35 20.46
C LEU A 116 -6.85 -19.60 21.33
N GLU A 117 -5.79 -20.30 21.72
CA GLU A 117 -5.87 -21.45 22.63
C GLU A 117 -6.45 -21.04 23.99
N THR A 118 -5.95 -19.94 24.55
CA THR A 118 -6.46 -19.38 25.81
C THR A 118 -7.95 -19.02 25.70
N LEU A 119 -8.37 -18.45 24.57
CA LEU A 119 -9.77 -18.12 24.33
C LEU A 119 -10.64 -19.38 24.25
N ALA A 120 -10.17 -20.41 23.55
CA ALA A 120 -10.87 -21.69 23.45
C ALA A 120 -10.99 -22.40 24.81
N GLU A 121 -9.92 -22.39 25.61
CA GLU A 121 -9.96 -22.93 26.98
C GLU A 121 -10.96 -22.19 27.87
N LEU A 122 -10.99 -20.85 27.76
CA LEU A 122 -11.93 -20.02 28.49
C LEU A 122 -13.37 -20.39 28.10
N VAL A 123 -13.68 -20.50 26.80
CA VAL A 123 -15.00 -20.90 26.33
C VAL A 123 -15.38 -22.29 26.83
N ALA A 124 -14.46 -23.25 26.80
CA ALA A 124 -14.72 -24.63 27.22
C ALA A 124 -15.00 -24.77 28.73
N ARG A 125 -14.28 -24.02 29.57
CA ARG A 125 -14.41 -24.06 31.05
C ARG A 125 -15.55 -23.22 31.60
N ASP A 126 -16.09 -22.33 30.78
CA ASP A 126 -17.17 -21.43 31.12
C ASP A 126 -18.54 -22.09 30.97
N SER A 127 -19.60 -21.40 31.41
CA SER A 127 -20.98 -21.88 31.28
C SER A 127 -21.38 -22.00 29.80
N PRO A 128 -22.19 -23.01 29.42
CA PRO A 128 -22.53 -23.31 28.02
C PRO A 128 -23.64 -22.38 27.50
N PHE A 129 -23.34 -21.09 27.38
CA PHE A 129 -24.22 -20.11 26.73
C PHE A 129 -23.75 -19.83 25.31
N LEU A 130 -24.71 -19.54 24.42
CA LEU A 130 -24.46 -19.19 23.01
C LEU A 130 -23.43 -20.11 22.33
N SER A 131 -23.43 -21.41 22.65
CA SER A 131 -22.33 -22.32 22.28
C SER A 131 -22.09 -22.36 20.78
N GLU A 132 -23.15 -22.43 19.97
CA GLU A 132 -23.04 -22.43 18.50
C GLU A 132 -22.37 -21.17 17.95
N GLU A 133 -22.76 -19.99 18.45
CA GLU A 133 -22.19 -18.71 18.01
C GLU A 133 -20.70 -18.61 18.40
N ARG A 134 -20.38 -19.00 19.63
CA ARG A 134 -19.00 -18.94 20.15
C ARG A 134 -18.10 -19.96 19.45
N GLU A 135 -18.57 -21.17 19.21
CA GLU A 135 -17.85 -22.20 18.45
C GLU A 135 -17.62 -21.76 16.99
N THR A 136 -18.64 -21.20 16.34
CA THR A 136 -18.52 -20.66 14.98
C THR A 136 -17.49 -19.54 14.91
N ARG A 137 -17.48 -18.64 15.91
CA ARG A 137 -16.49 -17.58 16.02
C ARG A 137 -15.08 -18.14 16.20
N LEU A 138 -14.89 -19.09 17.11
CA LEU A 138 -13.59 -19.74 17.33
C LEU A 138 -13.07 -20.43 16.07
N ALA A 139 -13.92 -21.17 15.36
CA ALA A 139 -13.57 -21.82 14.10
C ALA A 139 -13.19 -20.81 13.02
N SER A 140 -13.91 -19.68 12.94
CA SER A 140 -13.60 -18.60 12.00
C SER A 140 -12.26 -17.94 12.31
N LEU A 141 -11.96 -17.71 13.59
CA LEU A 141 -10.67 -17.16 14.03
C LEU A 141 -9.50 -18.12 13.78
N GLN A 142 -9.70 -19.43 13.98
CA GLN A 142 -8.73 -20.46 13.63
C GLN A 142 -8.38 -20.42 12.14
N SER A 143 -9.42 -20.46 11.29
CA SER A 143 -9.25 -20.37 9.83
C SER A 143 -8.54 -19.08 9.40
N ALA A 144 -8.95 -17.93 9.97
CA ALA A 144 -8.34 -16.64 9.67
C ALA A 144 -6.87 -16.55 10.16
N ASN A 145 -6.54 -17.18 11.28
CA ASN A 145 -5.17 -17.18 11.79
C ASN A 145 -4.22 -17.98 10.88
N GLU A 146 -4.70 -19.09 10.31
CA GLU A 146 -3.94 -19.94 9.39
C GLU A 146 -3.79 -19.35 7.98
N ASP A 147 -4.74 -18.49 7.56
CA ASP A 147 -4.72 -17.84 6.26
C ASP A 147 -3.65 -16.73 6.16
N ARG A 148 -2.58 -17.01 5.44
CA ARG A 148 -1.47 -16.07 5.19
C ARG A 148 -1.82 -14.93 4.23
N SER A 149 -2.95 -15.01 3.53
CA SER A 149 -3.42 -13.92 2.67
C SER A 149 -4.02 -12.76 3.47
N ILE A 150 -4.44 -13.02 4.71
CA ILE A 150 -4.96 -12.01 5.62
C ILE A 150 -3.80 -11.27 6.28
N GLU A 151 -3.84 -9.93 6.26
CA GLU A 151 -2.83 -9.12 6.93
C GLU A 151 -2.76 -9.44 8.43
N ILE A 152 -1.55 -9.46 8.98
CA ILE A 152 -1.33 -9.79 10.39
C ILE A 152 -2.05 -8.82 11.34
N SER A 153 -2.16 -7.56 10.94
CA SER A 153 -2.93 -6.51 11.63
C SER A 153 -4.40 -6.87 11.75
N GLU A 154 -4.97 -7.47 10.71
CA GLU A 154 -6.38 -7.84 10.66
C GLU A 154 -6.66 -9.11 11.47
N ARG A 155 -5.79 -10.13 11.36
CA ARG A 155 -5.87 -11.33 12.21
C ARG A 155 -5.83 -10.97 13.70
N TYR A 156 -4.91 -10.07 14.08
CA TYR A 156 -4.79 -9.58 15.44
C TYR A 156 -6.02 -8.76 15.88
N ARG A 157 -6.54 -7.88 15.02
CA ARG A 157 -7.75 -7.09 15.29
C ARG A 157 -8.95 -7.99 15.58
N GLN A 158 -9.21 -8.98 14.72
CA GLN A 158 -10.32 -9.92 14.87
C GLN A 158 -10.22 -10.71 16.18
N LEU A 159 -9.00 -11.12 16.55
CA LEU A 159 -8.77 -11.80 17.82
C LEU A 159 -9.08 -10.89 19.01
N LEU A 160 -8.59 -9.64 19.01
CA LEU A 160 -8.90 -8.68 20.06
C LEU A 160 -10.40 -8.35 20.15
N GLU A 161 -11.09 -8.25 19.02
CA GLU A 161 -12.54 -8.04 18.98
C GLU A 161 -13.27 -9.23 19.62
N ALA A 162 -12.84 -10.46 19.35
CA ALA A 162 -13.40 -11.64 20.00
C ALA A 162 -13.17 -11.61 21.53
N TYR A 163 -11.99 -11.20 21.99
CA TYR A 163 -11.73 -10.98 23.42
C TYR A 163 -12.63 -9.90 24.02
N GLN A 164 -12.88 -8.81 23.29
CA GLN A 164 -13.76 -7.74 23.72
C GLN A 164 -15.20 -8.25 23.86
N ILE A 165 -15.71 -8.98 22.86
CA ILE A 165 -17.04 -9.61 22.90
C ILE A 165 -17.15 -10.55 24.11
N GLU A 166 -16.13 -11.38 24.33
CA GLU A 166 -16.10 -12.30 25.47
C GLU A 166 -16.05 -11.56 26.82
N ALA A 167 -15.33 -10.44 26.91
CA ALA A 167 -15.33 -9.57 28.09
C ALA A 167 -16.70 -8.90 28.32
N ASP A 168 -17.38 -8.50 27.25
CA ASP A 168 -18.70 -7.87 27.30
C ASP A 168 -19.78 -8.84 27.78
N TYR A 169 -19.66 -10.13 27.49
CA TYR A 169 -20.50 -11.17 28.10
C TYR A 169 -20.41 -11.17 29.63
N GLY A 170 -19.34 -10.66 30.24
CA GLY A 170 -19.26 -10.52 31.70
C GLY A 170 -20.16 -9.42 32.27
N ARG A 171 -20.56 -8.43 31.46
CA ARG A 171 -21.16 -7.17 31.93
C ARG A 171 -22.63 -6.99 31.56
N ASN A 172 -23.11 -7.73 30.56
CA ASN A 172 -24.47 -7.60 30.06
C ASN A 172 -25.41 -8.68 30.62
N ILE A 173 -26.70 -8.41 30.50
CA ILE A 173 -27.78 -9.35 30.79
C ILE A 173 -28.52 -9.59 29.48
N GLU A 174 -28.80 -10.85 29.19
CA GLU A 174 -29.39 -11.24 27.91
C GLU A 174 -30.34 -12.40 28.10
N ALA A 175 -31.41 -12.42 27.31
CA ALA A 175 -32.31 -13.55 27.24
C ALA A 175 -32.59 -13.94 25.78
N TYR A 176 -32.42 -15.22 25.48
CA TYR A 176 -32.50 -15.77 24.13
C TYR A 176 -33.19 -17.13 24.14
N GLN A 177 -33.68 -17.56 22.99
CA GLN A 177 -34.28 -18.89 22.84
C GLN A 177 -33.28 -19.82 22.17
N ALA A 178 -33.07 -20.99 22.77
CA ALA A 178 -32.24 -22.03 22.18
C ALA A 178 -32.71 -23.41 22.64
N GLN A 179 -32.16 -24.44 22.01
CA GLN A 179 -32.41 -25.82 22.40
C GLN A 179 -31.58 -26.17 23.65
N LEU A 180 -32.24 -26.69 24.68
CA LEU A 180 -31.58 -27.29 25.82
C LEU A 180 -31.23 -28.73 25.49
N ALA A 181 -29.95 -29.02 25.27
CA ALA A 181 -29.45 -30.38 25.23
C ALA A 181 -29.29 -30.89 26.67
N SER A 182 -30.20 -31.75 27.11
CA SER A 182 -30.07 -32.49 28.38
C SER A 182 -29.70 -33.94 28.06
N GLU A 183 -28.76 -34.52 28.82
CA GLU A 183 -28.42 -35.94 28.68
C GLU A 183 -29.69 -36.80 28.80
N GLY A 184 -30.10 -37.44 27.70
CA GLY A 184 -31.19 -38.43 27.67
C GLY A 184 -32.61 -37.93 27.39
N GLU A 185 -32.86 -36.62 27.26
CA GLU A 185 -34.18 -36.09 26.85
C GLU A 185 -34.17 -35.44 25.47
N GLN A 186 -35.33 -35.43 24.80
CA GLN A 186 -35.52 -34.72 23.53
C GLN A 186 -35.10 -33.24 23.67
N GLN A 187 -34.46 -32.71 22.63
CA GLN A 187 -34.12 -31.28 22.54
C GLN A 187 -35.39 -30.44 22.74
N LYS A 188 -35.45 -29.70 23.84
CA LYS A 188 -36.58 -28.81 24.16
C LYS A 188 -36.14 -27.37 23.93
N MET A 189 -36.96 -26.60 23.23
CA MET A 189 -36.78 -25.16 23.15
C MET A 189 -37.07 -24.53 24.51
N VAL A 190 -36.15 -23.70 24.99
CA VAL A 190 -36.27 -23.01 26.28
C VAL A 190 -35.85 -21.54 26.13
N ASP A 191 -36.33 -20.71 27.05
CA ASP A 191 -35.85 -19.34 27.24
C ASP A 191 -34.63 -19.38 28.17
N PHE A 192 -33.45 -19.03 27.67
CA PHE A 192 -32.27 -18.80 28.49
C PHE A 192 -32.25 -17.38 29.04
N LEU A 193 -31.76 -17.23 30.27
CA LEU A 193 -31.42 -15.95 30.88
C LEU A 193 -29.96 -16.02 31.33
N ARG A 194 -29.13 -15.17 30.74
CA ARG A 194 -27.72 -15.00 31.09
C ARG A 194 -27.55 -13.70 31.84
N ILE A 195 -26.91 -13.77 33.00
CA ILE A 195 -26.55 -12.61 33.83
C ILE A 195 -25.03 -12.57 33.92
N GLY A 196 -24.43 -11.77 33.04
CA GLY A 196 -22.98 -11.71 32.88
C GLY A 196 -22.40 -13.10 32.60
N ARG A 197 -21.35 -13.43 33.36
CA ARG A 197 -20.74 -14.78 33.47
C ARG A 197 -21.01 -15.45 34.81
N VAL A 198 -21.87 -14.86 35.63
CA VAL A 198 -22.09 -15.29 37.03
C VAL A 198 -23.19 -16.33 37.11
N ALA A 199 -24.23 -16.19 36.29
CA ALA A 199 -25.36 -17.10 36.31
C ALA A 199 -25.96 -17.29 34.92
N LEU A 200 -26.33 -18.53 34.64
CA LEU A 200 -27.07 -18.94 33.45
C LEU A 200 -28.29 -19.75 33.90
N PHE A 201 -29.47 -19.32 33.50
CA PHE A 201 -30.74 -19.96 33.79
C PHE A 201 -31.42 -20.37 32.50
N TYR A 202 -32.32 -21.35 32.60
CA TYR A 202 -33.31 -21.61 31.57
C TYR A 202 -34.72 -21.66 32.19
N GLN A 203 -35.72 -21.38 31.36
CA GLN A 203 -37.14 -21.59 31.63
C GLN A 203 -37.80 -22.27 30.43
N THR A 204 -38.66 -23.26 30.68
CA THR A 204 -39.50 -23.85 29.63
C THR A 204 -40.45 -22.81 29.05
N LEU A 205 -40.84 -22.95 27.78
CA LEU A 205 -41.72 -21.98 27.11
C LEU A 205 -43.10 -21.84 27.76
N ASP A 206 -43.56 -22.86 28.48
CA ASP A 206 -44.80 -22.81 29.27
C ASP A 206 -44.64 -22.12 30.63
N GLY A 207 -43.42 -21.72 31.00
CA GLY A 207 -43.10 -21.01 32.23
C GLY A 207 -43.13 -21.87 33.50
N LYS A 208 -43.39 -23.18 33.40
CA LYS A 208 -43.65 -24.03 34.56
C LYS A 208 -42.41 -24.63 35.20
N ALA A 209 -41.35 -24.81 34.44
CA ALA A 209 -40.11 -25.39 34.90
C ALA A 209 -38.92 -24.53 34.50
N GLY A 210 -37.87 -24.56 35.29
CA GLY A 210 -36.63 -23.85 35.02
C GLY A 210 -35.49 -24.40 35.84
N GLY A 211 -34.28 -24.02 35.46
CA GLY A 211 -33.06 -24.50 36.11
C GLY A 211 -31.96 -23.47 36.06
N VAL A 212 -30.96 -23.67 36.92
CA VAL A 212 -29.72 -22.90 36.95
C VAL A 212 -28.55 -23.81 36.58
N TRP A 213 -27.60 -23.29 35.81
CA TRP A 213 -26.37 -23.99 35.49
C TRP A 213 -25.43 -23.96 36.68
N ASP A 214 -24.95 -25.13 37.10
CA ASP A 214 -23.86 -25.23 38.05
C ASP A 214 -22.56 -25.54 37.30
N ASN A 215 -21.64 -24.57 37.29
CA ASN A 215 -20.37 -24.72 36.59
C ASN A 215 -19.41 -25.70 37.29
N GLN A 216 -19.56 -25.94 38.61
CA GLN A 216 -18.72 -26.90 39.33
C GLN A 216 -19.11 -28.35 38.99
N SER A 217 -20.41 -28.66 39.02
CA SER A 217 -20.91 -30.00 38.70
C SER A 217 -21.22 -30.22 37.21
N ARG A 218 -21.05 -29.17 36.38
CA ARG A 218 -21.31 -29.12 34.94
C ARG A 218 -22.70 -29.66 34.59
N ARG A 219 -23.70 -29.31 35.39
CA ARG A 219 -25.07 -29.84 35.28
C ARG A 219 -26.12 -28.76 35.55
N TRP A 220 -27.29 -28.98 34.98
CA TRP A 220 -28.48 -28.20 35.26
C TRP A 220 -29.10 -28.65 36.58
N ILE A 221 -29.45 -27.68 37.43
CA ILE A 221 -30.13 -27.91 38.69
C ILE A 221 -31.53 -27.30 38.59
N SER A 222 -32.56 -28.12 38.75
CA SER A 222 -33.95 -27.66 38.72
C SER A 222 -34.22 -26.68 39.85
N LEU A 223 -34.88 -25.58 39.52
CA LEU A 223 -35.38 -24.62 40.50
C LEU A 223 -36.75 -25.04 41.01
N ASP A 224 -37.08 -24.65 42.24
CA ASP A 224 -38.44 -24.77 42.75
C ASP A 224 -39.39 -23.85 41.97
N THR A 225 -40.62 -24.33 41.80
CA THR A 225 -41.76 -23.61 41.22
C THR A 225 -41.98 -22.22 41.83
N SER A 226 -41.64 -22.03 43.10
CA SER A 226 -41.70 -20.73 43.79
C SER A 226 -40.85 -19.63 43.13
N HIS A 227 -39.80 -20.00 42.39
CA HIS A 227 -38.91 -19.06 41.69
C HIS A 227 -39.33 -18.74 40.25
N MET A 228 -40.32 -19.44 39.68
CA MET A 228 -40.70 -19.30 38.27
C MET A 228 -41.23 -17.90 37.94
N THR A 229 -41.98 -17.28 38.86
CA THR A 229 -42.53 -15.93 38.65
C THR A 229 -41.42 -14.89 38.51
N GLU A 230 -40.41 -14.94 39.38
CA GLU A 230 -39.25 -14.02 39.33
C GLU A 230 -38.36 -14.30 38.11
N LEU A 231 -38.19 -15.57 37.72
CA LEU A 231 -37.43 -15.94 36.53
C LEU A 231 -38.11 -15.39 35.25
N THR A 232 -39.43 -15.56 35.11
CA THR A 232 -40.18 -15.00 33.98
C THR A 232 -40.09 -13.46 33.96
N ARG A 233 -40.14 -12.81 35.13
CA ARG A 233 -39.99 -11.36 35.23
C ARG A 233 -38.59 -10.93 34.77
N SER A 234 -37.55 -11.62 35.22
CA SER A 234 -36.15 -11.34 34.88
C SER A 234 -35.86 -11.54 33.38
N ILE A 235 -36.42 -12.59 32.76
CA ILE A 235 -36.37 -12.80 31.31
C ILE A 235 -37.02 -11.63 30.57
N ARG A 236 -38.17 -11.13 31.03
CA ARG A 236 -38.83 -9.96 30.42
C ARG A 236 -38.02 -8.68 30.56
N ILE A 237 -37.36 -8.47 31.70
CA ILE A 237 -36.44 -7.33 31.90
C ILE A 237 -35.24 -7.45 30.94
N ALA A 238 -34.62 -8.62 30.84
CA ALA A 238 -33.50 -8.87 29.92
C ALA A 238 -33.88 -8.66 28.44
N ARG A 239 -35.13 -9.00 28.07
CA ARG A 239 -35.72 -8.70 26.75
C ARG A 239 -36.14 -7.24 26.56
N LYS A 240 -35.91 -6.38 27.56
CA LYS A 240 -36.33 -4.96 27.58
C LYS A 240 -37.86 -4.77 27.44
N GLN A 241 -38.64 -5.77 27.83
CA GLN A 241 -40.11 -5.72 27.84
C GLN A 241 -40.65 -5.09 29.13
N LEU A 242 -39.80 -5.00 30.17
CA LEU A 242 -40.07 -4.34 31.43
C LEU A 242 -38.95 -3.34 31.74
N PRO A 243 -39.24 -2.27 32.50
CA PRO A 243 -38.20 -1.36 32.95
C PRO A 243 -37.17 -2.09 33.83
N PRO A 244 -35.92 -1.60 33.89
CA PRO A 244 -34.92 -2.13 34.80
C PRO A 244 -35.43 -2.13 36.24
N ASP A 245 -35.34 -3.29 36.90
CA ASP A 245 -35.71 -3.46 38.30
C ASP A 245 -34.79 -4.50 38.97
N LEU A 246 -34.81 -4.56 40.29
CA LEU A 246 -34.05 -5.52 41.07
C LEU A 246 -34.55 -6.94 40.80
N MET A 247 -33.65 -7.82 40.37
CA MET A 247 -33.92 -9.23 40.14
C MET A 247 -33.47 -10.05 41.36
N VAL A 248 -34.39 -10.76 42.00
CA VAL A 248 -34.07 -11.64 43.13
C VAL A 248 -34.12 -13.09 42.64
N LEU A 249 -32.97 -13.58 42.17
CA LEU A 249 -32.83 -14.94 41.67
C LEU A 249 -31.96 -15.78 42.61
N PRO A 250 -32.27 -17.07 42.78
CA PRO A 250 -31.43 -17.98 43.55
C PRO A 250 -30.08 -18.14 42.84
N MET A 251 -29.04 -17.54 43.40
CA MET A 251 -27.67 -17.69 42.89
C MET A 251 -26.91 -18.69 43.75
N ARG A 252 -26.16 -19.57 43.10
CA ARG A 252 -25.10 -20.32 43.77
C ARG A 252 -23.80 -19.54 43.60
N ILE A 253 -23.35 -18.92 44.69
CA ILE A 253 -22.01 -18.33 44.74
C ILE A 253 -21.04 -19.51 44.83
N PRO A 254 -20.05 -19.63 43.93
CA PRO A 254 -19.00 -20.63 44.09
C PRO A 254 -18.33 -20.42 45.45
N GLU A 255 -18.24 -21.46 46.28
CA GLU A 255 -17.43 -21.41 47.50
C GLU A 255 -15.96 -21.22 47.10
N GLY A 256 -15.49 -19.98 47.12
CA GLY A 256 -14.19 -19.60 46.56
C GLY A 256 -13.87 -18.14 46.80
N GLY A 257 -13.85 -17.74 48.07
CA GLY A 257 -13.49 -16.39 48.52
C GLY A 257 -13.16 -16.33 50.00
N SER A 258 -12.53 -17.36 50.55
CA SER A 258 -11.92 -17.33 51.88
C SER A 258 -10.62 -18.12 51.85
N GLN A 259 -9.57 -17.47 51.36
CA GLN A 259 -8.19 -17.55 51.85
C GLN A 259 -7.36 -16.46 51.18
#